data_AF-A0A1A2NPS5-F1
#
_entry.id   AF-A0A1A2NPS5-F1
#
_cell.length_a   1.000
_cell.length_b   1.000
_cell.length_c   1.000
_cell.angle_alpha   90.00
_cell.angle_beta   90.00
_cell.angle_gamma   90.00
#
_symmetry.space_group_name_H-M   'P 1'
#
loop_
_entity.id
_entity.type
_entity.pdbx_description
1 polymer ?
#
loop_
_entity_poly.entity_id
_entity_poly.type
_entity_poly.pdbx_seq_one_letter_code
_entity_poly.pdbx_strand_id
1 'polypeptide(L)' 'MGWQDLMLTVEYDGEQHRTSRPRFVKDAERLEYIQQVGWTHIRVLAEHRGCDVIRRVRRAWDAPRRQRRN' A
#
# COMPACT_ATOMS: atom_id res chain seq x y z
N MET A 1 -1.96 -6.62 5.59
CA MET A 1 -1.89 -6.18 7.01
C MET A 1 -2.13 -4.67 7.04
N GLY A 2 -2.80 -4.11 8.05
CA GLY A 2 -3.03 -2.67 8.12
C GLY A 2 -3.23 -2.13 9.53
N TRP A 3 -2.91 -0.85 9.72
CA TRP A 3 -2.99 -0.10 10.97
C TRP A 3 -3.86 1.14 10.74
N GLN A 4 -5.06 1.14 11.32
CA GLN A 4 -6.06 2.20 11.14
C GLN A 4 -5.59 3.54 11.73
N ASP A 5 -4.97 3.54 12.92
CA ASP A 5 -4.50 4.76 13.59
C ASP A 5 -3.36 5.49 12.86
N LEU A 6 -2.70 4.78 11.95
CA LEU A 6 -1.64 5.29 11.08
C LEU A 6 -2.12 5.46 9.64
N MET A 7 -3.34 5.01 9.32
CA MET A 7 -3.87 4.94 7.96
C MET A 7 -2.87 4.25 7.03
N LEU A 8 -2.25 3.15 7.48
CA LEU A 8 -1.17 2.46 6.77
C LEU A 8 -1.57 1.03 6.46
N THR A 9 -1.40 0.60 5.22
CA THR A 9 -1.60 -0.80 4.81
C THR A 9 -0.38 -1.32 4.05
N VAL A 10 0.01 -2.55 4.35
CA VAL A 10 1.10 -3.29 3.69
C VAL A 10 0.52 -4.57 3.10
N GLU A 11 0.71 -4.74 1.80
CA GLU A 11 0.15 -5.85 1.04
C GLU A 11 1.26 -6.54 0.25
N TYR A 12 1.37 -7.86 0.42
CA TYR A 12 2.22 -8.69 -0.42
C TYR A 12 1.46 -9.06 -1.69
N ASP A 13 2.07 -8.74 -2.82
CA ASP A 13 1.62 -9.05 -4.17
C ASP A 13 2.67 -9.99 -4.77
N GLY A 14 2.42 -11.29 -4.58
CA GLY A 14 3.29 -12.36 -5.08
C GLY A 14 2.98 -12.68 -6.54
N GLU A 15 3.96 -13.28 -7.23
CA GLU A 15 4.14 -13.63 -8.66
C GLU A 15 2.93 -13.91 -9.59
N GLN A 16 1.71 -13.99 -9.09
CA GLN A 16 0.50 -14.29 -9.84
C GLN A 16 -0.26 -13.03 -10.30
N HIS A 17 0.41 -12.11 -11.01
CA HIS A 17 -0.20 -10.83 -11.42
C HIS A 17 0.01 -10.43 -12.89
N ARG A 18 -0.09 -11.39 -13.82
CA ARG A 18 -0.02 -11.06 -15.26
C ARG A 18 -1.14 -11.53 -16.17
N THR A 19 -2.20 -12.17 -15.66
CA THR A 19 -3.13 -12.88 -16.57
C THR A 19 -4.62 -12.52 -16.50
N SER A 20 -5.05 -11.48 -15.77
CA SER A 20 -6.47 -11.05 -15.91
C SER A 20 -6.68 -9.53 -15.88
N ARG A 21 -7.11 -8.98 -17.03
CA ARG A 21 -7.52 -7.57 -17.19
C ARG A 21 -8.55 -7.10 -16.15
N PRO A 22 -9.53 -7.92 -15.69
CA PRO A 22 -10.44 -7.53 -14.61
C PRO A 22 -9.74 -7.28 -13.27
N ARG A 23 -8.64 -7.99 -12.96
CA ARG A 23 -7.90 -7.81 -11.71
C ARG A 23 -7.10 -6.51 -11.73
N PHE A 24 -6.51 -6.15 -12.88
CA PHE A 24 -5.83 -4.87 -13.06
C PHE A 24 -6.75 -3.67 -12.81
N VAL A 25 -7.96 -3.70 -13.36
CA VAL A 25 -8.95 -2.62 -13.15
C VAL A 25 -9.34 -2.51 -11.68
N LYS A 26 -9.65 -3.63 -11.02
CA LYS A 26 -9.99 -3.64 -9.59
C LYS A 26 -8.84 -3.15 -8.70
N ASP A 27 -7.60 -3.51 -9.03
CA ASP A 27 -6.42 -3.05 -8.29
C ASP A 27 -6.22 -1.54 -8.43
N ALA A 28 -6.47 -0.98 -9.62
CA ALA A 28 -6.41 0.46 -9.87
C ALA A 28 -7.51 1.20 -9.11
N GLU A 29 -8.76 0.77 -9.21
CA GLU A 29 -9.90 1.34 -8.47
C GLU A 29 -9.66 1.30 -6.95
N ARG A 30 -9.15 0.18 -6.45
CA ARG A 30 -8.81 0.03 -5.03
C ARG A 30 -7.70 1.00 -4.61
N LEU A 31 -6.67 1.17 -5.43
CA LEU A 31 -5.57 2.08 -5.15
C LEU A 31 -6.02 3.54 -5.15
N GLU A 32 -6.88 3.93 -6.10
CA GLU A 32 -7.50 5.26 -6.14
C GLU A 32 -8.30 5.53 -4.86
N TYR A 33 -9.15 4.58 -4.46
CA TYR A 33 -9.93 4.71 -3.24
C TYR A 33 -9.04 4.88 -2.00
N ILE A 34 -8.04 4.02 -1.83
CA ILE A 34 -7.07 4.08 -0.72
C ILE A 34 -6.39 5.44 -0.66
N GLN A 35 -5.96 5.98 -1.81
CA GLN A 35 -5.35 7.31 -1.85
C GLN A 35 -6.35 8.42 -1.48
N GLN A 36 -7.59 8.35 -1.98
CA GLN A 36 -8.65 9.32 -1.66
C GLN A 36 -8.99 9.36 -0.17
N VAL A 37 -9.07 8.19 0.49
CA VAL A 37 -9.34 8.12 1.93
C VAL A 37 -8.11 8.45 2.79
N GLY A 38 -6.98 8.80 2.18
CA GLY A 38 -5.76 9.23 2.86
C GLY A 38 -4.89 8.10 3.40
N TRP A 39 -5.13 6.86 2.97
CA TRP A 39 -4.32 5.73 3.39
C TRP A 39 -3.01 5.67 2.61
N THR A 40 -1.93 5.35 3.32
CA THR A 40 -0.65 4.98 2.74
C THR A 40 -0.67 3.49 2.44
N HIS A 41 -0.43 3.09 1.19
CA HIS A 41 -0.36 1.69 0.78
C HIS A 41 1.02 1.30 0.29
N ILE A 42 1.60 0.29 0.92
CA ILE A 42 2.89 -0.28 0.58
C ILE A 42 2.66 -1.66 -0.04
N ARG A 43 2.73 -1.70 -1.36
CA ARG A 43 2.77 -2.96 -2.11
C ARG A 43 4.18 -3.58 -2.06
N VAL A 44 4.27 -4.84 -1.68
CA VAL A 44 5.48 -5.65 -1.58
C VAL A 44 5.43 -6.73 -2.63
N LEU A 45 6.31 -6.64 -3.63
CA LEU A 45 6.44 -7.62 -4.70
C LEU A 45 7.46 -8.69 -4.33
N ALA A 46 7.38 -9.86 -4.98
CA ALA A 46 8.32 -10.96 -4.80
C ALA A 46 9.78 -10.54 -5.06
N GLU A 47 10.00 -9.59 -5.97
CA GLU A 47 11.32 -9.08 -6.36
C GLU A 47 11.87 -8.01 -5.41
N HIS A 48 11.05 -7.49 -4.49
CA HIS A 48 11.53 -6.51 -3.52
C HIS A 48 12.45 -7.15 -2.49
N ARG A 49 13.60 -6.53 -2.25
CA ARG A 49 14.49 -6.94 -1.16
C ARG A 49 13.83 -6.62 0.18
N GLY A 50 13.93 -7.54 1.14
CA GLY A 50 13.34 -7.36 2.48
C GLY A 50 13.80 -6.06 3.17
N CYS A 51 15.05 -5.65 2.99
CA CYS A 51 15.58 -4.39 3.54
C CYS A 51 14.84 -3.16 2.99
N ASP A 52 14.46 -3.17 1.71
CA ASP A 52 13.76 -2.05 1.09
C ASP A 52 12.31 -1.99 1.55
N VAL A 53 11.68 -3.15 1.75
CA VAL A 53 10.34 -3.25 2.35
C VAL A 53 10.35 -2.66 3.75
N ILE A 54 11.29 -3.09 4.60
CA ILE A 54 11.42 -2.57 5.97
C ILE A 54 11.65 -1.06 5.96
N ARG A 55 12.50 -0.54 5.07
CA ARG A 55 12.76 0.91 4.94
C ARG A 55 11.48 1.67 4.57
N ARG A 56 10.69 1.18 3.60
CA ARG A 56 9.42 1.80 3.20
C ARG A 56 8.41 1.80 4.34
N VAL A 57 8.29 0.69 5.07
CA VAL A 57 7.38 0.57 6.21
C VAL A 57 7.79 1.55 7.33
N ARG A 58 9.07 1.58 7.71
CA ARG A 58 9.58 2.54 8.72
C ARG A 58 9.29 3.98 8.34
N ARG A 59 9.58 4.36 7.09
CA ARG A 59 9.30 5.72 6.60
C ARG A 59 7.81 6.09 6.71
N ALA A 60 6.91 5.16 6.43
CA ALA A 60 5.48 5.40 6.56
C ALA A 60 5.02 5.42 8.02
N TRP A 61 5.66 4.64 8.89
CA TRP A 61 5.39 4.60 10.33
C TRP A 61 5.80 5.91 11.02
N ASP A 62 6.94 6.47 10.65
CA ASP A 62 7.48 7.71 11.22
C ASP A 62 6.89 8.97 10.57
N ALA A 63 6.09 8.82 9.51
CA ALA A 63 5.47 9.95 8.85
C ALA A 63 4.52 10.68 9.81
N PRO A 64 4.54 12.02 9.86
CA PRO A 64 3.55 12.78 10.62
C PRO A 64 2.16 12.33 10.21
N ARG A 65 1.28 12.10 11.19
CA ARG A 65 -0.11 11.77 10.91
C ARG A 65 -0.66 12.84 9.98
N ARG A 66 -1.05 12.45 8.77
CA ARG A 66 -1.82 13.32 7.88
C ARG A 66 -3.16 13.55 8.55
N GLN A 67 -3.25 14.60 9.37
CA GLN A 67 -4.53 15.11 9.84
C GLN A 67 -5.36 15.42 8.62
N ARG A 68 -6.57 14.84 8.56
CA ARG A 68 -7.58 15.23 7.59
C ARG A 68 -7.75 16.74 7.75
N ARG A 69 -7.28 17.53 6.78
CA ARG A 69 -7.77 18.90 6.62
C ARG A 69 -9.26 18.75 6.34
N ASN A 70 -10.06 19.09 7.35
CA ASN A 70 -11.50 19.16 7.27
C ASN A 70 -11.91 20.25 6.27
#